data_AF-A0A2U2RVP4-F1
#
_entry.id   AF-A0A2U2RVP4-F1
#
_cell.length_a   1.000
_cell.length_b   1.000
_cell.length_c   1.000
_cell.angle_alpha   90.00
_cell.angle_beta   90.00
_cell.angle_gamma   90.00
#
_symmetry.space_group_name_H-M   'P 1'
#
loop_
_entity.id
_entity.type
_entity.pdbx_description
1 polymer ?
#
loop_
_entity_poly.entity_id
_entity_poly.type
_entity_poly.pdbx_seq_one_letter_code
_entity_poly.pdbx_strand_id
1 'polypeptide(L)'
;MELEKEKNKDSMKMAWANIESKFRKIKLGGGKSRLEKIKSQGKLTARERVKKLVDDSSKIYEIGILAGEEMYKEYGGCPSAGVIVVIGKVSGRYCVIVANDPSVKAGAWFPMTTKKNLRAQELAIENRIPIIYLVDSAGIFLPLQEELFADKENFGRIF
;
A
#
# COMPACT_ATOMS: atom_id res chain seq x y z
N MET A 1 -41.13 7.21 5.32
CA MET A 1 -40.42 7.23 4.02
C MET A 1 -39.28 8.26 3.99
N GLU A 2 -39.45 9.47 4.53
CA GLU A 2 -38.38 10.49 4.59
C GLU A 2 -37.39 10.27 5.76
N LEU A 3 -37.88 9.90 6.94
CA LEU A 3 -37.05 9.57 8.11
C LEU A 3 -36.08 8.40 7.85
N GLU A 4 -36.52 7.39 7.11
CA GLU A 4 -35.68 6.23 6.78
C GLU A 4 -34.57 6.59 5.80
N LYS A 5 -34.87 7.45 4.81
CA LYS A 5 -33.84 8.00 3.90
C LYS A 5 -32.79 8.80 4.65
N GLU A 6 -33.18 9.66 5.59
CA GLU A 6 -32.21 10.42 6.39
C GLU A 6 -31.40 9.52 7.33
N LYS A 7 -32.01 8.51 7.97
CA LYS A 7 -31.26 7.50 8.76
C LYS A 7 -30.21 6.76 7.92
N ASN A 8 -30.57 6.37 6.69
CA ASN A 8 -29.64 5.70 5.78
C ASN A 8 -28.49 6.61 5.34
N LYS A 9 -28.80 7.86 5.04
CA LYS A 9 -27.82 8.90 4.67
C LYS A 9 -26.84 9.18 5.80
N ASP A 10 -27.32 9.30 7.04
CA ASP A 10 -26.45 9.53 8.19
C ASP A 10 -25.58 8.31 8.50
N SER A 11 -26.15 7.11 8.40
CA SER A 11 -25.38 5.85 8.54
C SER A 11 -24.25 5.77 7.51
N MET A 12 -24.53 6.14 6.25
CA MET A 12 -23.52 6.18 5.19
C MET A 12 -22.43 7.20 5.48
N LYS A 13 -22.78 8.42 5.92
CA LYS A 13 -21.80 9.46 6.30
C LYS A 13 -20.89 8.99 7.44
N MET A 14 -21.45 8.33 8.45
CA MET A 14 -20.68 7.81 9.57
C MET A 14 -19.71 6.70 9.12
N ALA A 15 -20.18 5.76 8.29
CA ALA A 15 -19.33 4.72 7.72
C ALA A 15 -18.18 5.31 6.88
N TRP A 16 -18.48 6.32 6.05
CA TRP A 16 -17.47 7.02 5.26
C TRP A 16 -16.43 7.73 6.12
N ALA A 17 -16.87 8.50 7.12
CA ALA A 17 -15.97 9.21 8.04
C ALA A 17 -15.04 8.24 8.80
N ASN A 18 -15.54 7.07 9.17
CA ASN A 18 -14.74 6.02 9.81
C ASN A 18 -13.63 5.51 8.87
N ILE A 19 -13.95 5.23 7.60
CA ILE A 19 -12.99 4.79 6.60
C ILE A 19 -11.94 5.88 6.32
N GLU A 20 -12.36 7.14 6.17
CA GLU A 20 -11.44 8.27 5.97
C GLU A 20 -10.47 8.44 7.15
N SER A 21 -10.94 8.25 8.38
CA SER A 21 -10.10 8.27 9.58
C SER A 21 -9.01 7.19 9.52
N LYS A 22 -9.39 5.96 9.14
CA LYS A 22 -8.44 4.85 8.93
C LYS A 22 -7.43 5.18 7.84
N PHE A 23 -7.86 5.74 6.71
CA PHE A 23 -6.97 6.16 5.63
C PHE A 23 -5.95 7.19 6.09
N ARG A 24 -6.37 8.21 6.83
CA ARG A 24 -5.45 9.23 7.38
C ARG A 24 -4.38 8.61 8.26
N LYS A 25 -4.76 7.65 9.13
CA LYS A 25 -3.81 6.95 10.00
C LYS A 25 -2.82 6.09 9.20
N ILE A 26 -3.33 5.28 8.26
CA ILE A 26 -2.51 4.37 7.45
C ILE A 26 -1.53 5.13 6.54
N LYS A 27 -1.94 6.30 6.02
CA LYS A 27 -1.07 7.16 5.20
C LYS A 27 0.17 7.69 5.94
N LEU A 28 0.22 7.57 7.27
CA LEU A 28 1.42 7.88 8.06
C LEU A 28 2.48 6.76 8.02
N GLY A 29 2.22 5.63 7.37
CA GLY A 29 3.17 4.51 7.26
C GLY A 29 3.63 4.05 8.63
N GLY A 30 4.95 3.92 8.82
CA GLY A 30 5.56 3.60 10.11
C GLY A 30 5.58 4.75 11.14
N GLY A 31 4.89 5.86 10.88
CA GLY A 31 4.75 7.01 11.77
C GLY A 31 5.57 8.23 11.34
N LYS A 32 5.16 9.42 11.83
CA LYS A 32 5.73 10.72 11.44
C LYS A 32 7.25 10.79 11.61
N SER A 33 7.78 10.35 12.75
CA SER A 33 9.22 10.35 13.03
C SER A 33 10.03 9.55 12.00
N ARG A 34 9.51 8.41 11.51
CA ARG A 34 10.18 7.62 10.47
C ARG A 34 10.12 8.28 9.10
N LEU A 35 8.99 8.91 8.77
CA LEU A 35 8.86 9.70 7.53
C LEU A 35 9.82 10.89 7.53
N GLU A 36 9.94 11.60 8.66
CA GLU A 36 10.90 12.69 8.83
C GLU A 36 12.35 12.21 8.71
N LYS A 37 12.68 11.05 9.30
CA LYS A 37 14.00 10.43 9.14
C LYS A 37 14.33 10.07 7.68
N ILE A 38 13.36 9.58 6.92
CA ILE A 38 13.55 9.32 5.48
C ILE A 38 13.85 10.62 4.75
N LYS A 39 13.10 11.69 5.05
CA LYS A 39 13.30 13.01 4.42
C LYS A 39 14.63 13.64 4.79
N SER A 40 15.08 13.54 6.04
CA SER A 40 16.37 14.09 6.47
C SER A 40 17.57 13.42 5.80
N GLN A 41 17.39 12.21 5.27
CA GLN A 41 18.38 11.51 4.44
C GLN A 41 18.34 11.93 2.96
N GLY A 42 17.55 12.94 2.59
CA GLY A 42 17.36 13.37 1.20
C GLY A 42 16.52 12.41 0.36
N LYS A 43 15.86 11.42 0.97
CA LYS A 43 15.01 10.45 0.29
C LYS A 43 13.55 10.92 0.26
N LEU A 44 12.86 10.61 -0.83
CA LEU A 44 11.41 10.72 -0.90
C LEU A 44 10.75 9.54 -0.17
N THR A 45 9.60 9.76 0.45
CA THR A 45 8.74 8.67 0.96
C THR A 45 8.10 7.90 -0.19
N ALA A 46 7.60 6.68 0.04
CA ALA A 46 6.97 5.87 -1.01
C ALA A 46 5.85 6.61 -1.76
N ARG A 47 4.96 7.28 -1.02
CA ARG A 47 3.85 8.06 -1.60
C ARG A 47 4.33 9.30 -2.36
N GLU A 48 5.41 9.95 -1.91
CA GLU A 48 6.01 11.07 -2.66
C GLU A 48 6.66 10.59 -3.96
N ARG A 49 7.32 9.42 -3.97
CA ARG A 49 7.87 8.83 -5.20
C ARG A 49 6.77 8.53 -6.21
N VAL A 50 5.66 7.91 -5.78
CA VAL A 50 4.51 7.65 -6.66
C VAL A 50 3.95 8.95 -7.23
N LYS A 51 3.71 9.97 -6.39
CA LYS A 51 3.20 11.27 -6.82
C LYS A 51 4.11 11.98 -7.84
N LYS A 52 5.42 11.78 -7.73
CA LYS A 52 6.40 12.38 -8.63
C LYS A 52 6.56 11.60 -9.95
N LEU A 53 6.20 10.32 -9.96
CA LEU A 53 6.29 9.46 -11.13
C LEU A 53 5.08 9.60 -12.07
N VAL A 54 3.88 9.76 -11.51
CA VAL A 54 2.63 9.82 -12.31
C VAL A 54 2.44 11.17 -12.98
N ASP A 55 1.73 11.16 -14.12
CA ASP A 55 1.40 12.37 -14.89
C ASP A 55 0.48 13.33 -14.09
N ASP A 56 -0.49 12.78 -13.35
CA ASP A 56 -1.45 13.53 -12.54
C ASP A 56 -1.75 12.80 -11.23
N SER A 57 -1.20 13.32 -10.13
CA SER A 57 -1.37 12.72 -8.79
C SER A 57 -2.80 12.79 -8.23
N SER A 58 -3.71 13.53 -8.85
CA SER A 58 -5.13 13.56 -8.51
C SER A 58 -5.93 12.44 -9.19
N LYS A 59 -5.37 11.81 -10.24
CA LYS A 59 -6.01 10.77 -11.06
C LYS A 59 -5.32 9.42 -10.90
N ILE A 60 -5.25 8.96 -9.66
CA ILE A 60 -4.63 7.68 -9.30
C ILE A 60 -5.63 6.79 -8.54
N TYR A 61 -5.46 5.47 -8.68
CA TYR A 61 -6.23 4.47 -7.94
C TYR A 61 -5.30 3.68 -7.04
N GLU A 62 -5.38 3.91 -5.73
CA GLU A 62 -4.60 3.14 -4.77
C GLU A 62 -5.28 1.81 -4.44
N ILE A 63 -4.53 0.73 -4.61
CA ILE A 63 -5.01 -0.64 -4.42
C ILE A 63 -4.63 -1.12 -3.03
N GLY A 64 -5.62 -1.63 -2.29
CA GLY A 64 -5.41 -2.26 -0.99
C GLY A 64 -4.82 -1.32 0.07
N ILE A 65 -5.30 -0.07 0.16
CA ILE A 65 -4.83 0.88 1.18
C ILE A 65 -4.99 0.32 2.60
N LEU A 66 -6.07 -0.39 2.89
CA LEU A 66 -6.34 -1.05 4.18
C LEU A 66 -5.63 -2.41 4.36
N ALA A 67 -4.81 -2.85 3.40
CA ALA A 67 -4.08 -4.11 3.56
C ALA A 67 -3.21 -4.06 4.83
N GLY A 68 -3.23 -5.12 5.63
CA GLY A 68 -2.52 -5.17 6.91
C GLY A 68 -3.14 -4.31 8.02
N GLU A 69 -4.29 -3.69 7.80
CA GLU A 69 -5.03 -3.00 8.87
C GLU A 69 -5.38 -4.01 9.98
N GLU A 70 -5.07 -3.65 11.23
CA GLU A 70 -5.28 -4.47 12.43
C GLU A 70 -4.55 -5.83 12.47
N MET A 71 -3.70 -6.13 11.49
CA MET A 71 -2.83 -7.30 11.48
C MET A 71 -1.48 -7.00 12.15
N TYR A 72 -0.79 -8.04 12.61
CA TYR A 72 0.60 -7.98 13.08
C TYR A 72 0.82 -6.96 14.22
N LYS A 73 -0.17 -6.79 15.11
CA LYS A 73 -0.16 -5.78 16.18
C LYS A 73 1.03 -6.00 17.14
N GLU A 74 1.38 -7.26 17.40
CA GLU A 74 2.54 -7.72 18.16
C GLU A 74 3.87 -7.26 17.55
N TYR A 75 3.90 -7.02 16.23
CA TYR A 75 5.05 -6.47 15.53
C TYR A 75 4.94 -4.95 15.31
N GLY A 76 3.93 -4.28 15.87
CA GLY A 76 3.69 -2.84 15.67
C GLY A 76 2.91 -2.50 14.39
N GLY A 77 2.30 -3.50 13.75
CA GLY A 77 1.44 -3.35 12.58
C GLY A 77 2.19 -3.22 11.24
N CYS A 78 1.44 -3.40 10.15
CA CYS A 78 1.93 -3.27 8.79
C CYS A 78 0.98 -2.43 7.93
N PRO A 79 0.95 -1.08 8.11
CA PRO A 79 0.03 -0.20 7.39
C PRO A 79 0.20 -0.31 5.87
N SER A 80 -0.92 -0.42 5.14
CA SER A 80 -0.93 -0.69 3.69
C SER A 80 -0.12 -1.93 3.27
N ALA A 81 0.12 -2.86 4.19
CA ALA A 81 1.03 -3.99 4.05
C ALA A 81 2.48 -3.58 3.68
N GLY A 82 2.94 -2.41 4.12
CA GLY A 82 4.32 -1.95 3.89
C GLY A 82 4.64 -1.64 2.42
N VAL A 83 3.64 -1.59 1.55
CA VAL A 83 3.79 -1.33 0.11
C VAL A 83 2.62 -0.52 -0.43
N ILE A 84 2.93 0.52 -1.20
CA ILE A 84 1.97 1.35 -1.90
C ILE A 84 1.82 0.80 -3.32
N VAL A 85 0.60 0.35 -3.66
CA VAL A 85 0.26 -0.12 -5.00
C VAL A 85 -0.73 0.86 -5.61
N VAL A 86 -0.41 1.40 -6.77
CA VAL A 86 -1.22 2.43 -7.44
C VAL A 86 -1.35 2.12 -8.92
N ILE A 87 -2.54 2.32 -9.49
CA ILE A 87 -2.74 2.43 -10.93
C ILE A 87 -2.83 3.91 -11.28
N GLY A 88 -1.98 4.36 -12.20
CA GLY A 88 -1.95 5.76 -12.66
C GLY A 88 -1.30 5.85 -14.04
N LYS A 89 -1.37 7.02 -14.68
CA LYS A 89 -0.69 7.24 -15.95
C LYS A 89 0.75 7.68 -15.74
N VAL A 90 1.67 7.11 -16.54
CA VAL A 90 3.06 7.54 -16.68
C VAL A 90 3.33 7.70 -18.17
N SER A 91 3.67 8.92 -18.59
CA SER A 91 3.84 9.26 -20.02
C SER A 91 2.62 8.87 -20.88
N GLY A 92 1.42 9.15 -20.38
CA GLY A 92 0.15 8.90 -21.05
C GLY A 92 -0.38 7.46 -20.96
N ARG A 93 0.41 6.50 -20.47
CA ARG A 93 0.05 5.08 -20.38
C ARG A 93 -0.28 4.67 -18.96
N TYR A 94 -1.37 3.92 -18.77
CA TYR A 94 -1.67 3.32 -17.46
C TYR A 94 -0.60 2.30 -17.09
N CYS A 95 -0.10 2.41 -15.86
CA CYS A 95 0.88 1.52 -15.27
C CYS A 95 0.40 1.11 -13.87
N VAL A 96 0.69 -0.13 -13.47
CA VAL A 96 0.72 -0.52 -12.07
C VAL A 96 2.05 -0.05 -11.48
N ILE A 97 2.01 0.65 -10.36
CA ILE A 97 3.19 1.17 -9.67
C ILE A 97 3.22 0.52 -8.29
N VAL A 98 4.34 -0.11 -7.96
CA VAL A 98 4.57 -0.78 -6.68
C VAL A 98 5.74 -0.08 -5.98
N ALA A 99 5.48 0.54 -4.83
CA ALA A 99 6.49 1.28 -4.06
C ALA A 99 6.56 0.77 -2.62
N ASN A 100 7.67 0.14 -2.24
CA ASN A 100 7.88 -0.28 -0.86
C ASN A 100 7.98 0.94 0.07
N ASP A 101 7.39 0.83 1.26
CA ASP A 101 7.44 1.90 2.27
C ASP A 101 8.54 1.60 3.31
N PRO A 102 9.74 2.19 3.19
CA PRO A 102 10.83 1.98 4.15
C PRO A 102 10.50 2.50 5.56
N SER A 103 9.44 3.30 5.75
CA SER A 103 9.01 3.69 7.10
C SER A 103 8.39 2.51 7.85
N VAL A 104 7.77 1.56 7.14
CA VAL A 104 7.16 0.36 7.71
C VAL A 104 8.21 -0.74 7.76
N LYS A 105 8.87 -0.90 8.92
CA LYS A 105 9.87 -1.94 9.18
C LYS A 105 10.98 -2.01 8.11
N ALA A 106 11.51 -0.85 7.70
CA ALA A 106 12.52 -0.76 6.64
C ALA A 106 12.07 -1.39 5.30
N GLY A 107 10.76 -1.43 5.04
CA GLY A 107 10.19 -2.01 3.83
C GLY A 107 10.22 -3.54 3.81
N ALA A 108 10.39 -4.19 4.97
CA ALA A 108 10.36 -5.65 5.09
C ALA A 108 8.99 -6.20 4.69
N TRP A 109 8.98 -7.34 4.00
CA TRP A 109 7.77 -7.98 3.52
C TRP A 109 7.14 -8.82 4.61
N PHE A 110 5.90 -8.48 4.98
CA PHE A 110 5.00 -9.34 5.75
C PHE A 110 4.24 -10.27 4.81
N PRO A 111 3.60 -11.35 5.29
CA PRO A 111 2.80 -12.23 4.44
C PRO A 111 1.78 -11.45 3.58
N MET A 112 1.15 -10.43 4.17
CA MET A 112 0.23 -9.55 3.44
C MET A 112 0.93 -8.67 2.38
N THR A 113 2.21 -8.33 2.56
CA THR A 113 3.02 -7.62 1.56
C THR A 113 3.19 -8.48 0.32
N THR A 114 3.52 -9.76 0.48
CA THR A 114 3.66 -10.72 -0.64
C THR A 114 2.35 -10.82 -1.41
N LYS A 115 1.24 -11.10 -0.70
CA LYS A 115 -0.08 -11.21 -1.32
C LYS A 115 -0.49 -9.94 -2.09
N LYS A 116 -0.20 -8.77 -1.53
CA LYS A 116 -0.50 -7.48 -2.18
C LYS A 116 0.37 -7.22 -3.41
N ASN A 117 1.64 -7.62 -3.41
CA ASN A 117 2.52 -7.53 -4.57
C ASN A 117 2.09 -8.49 -5.68
N LEU A 118 1.74 -9.74 -5.36
CA LEU A 118 1.21 -10.69 -6.33
C LEU A 118 -0.09 -10.19 -6.96
N ARG A 119 -1.00 -9.64 -6.15
CA ARG A 119 -2.21 -8.99 -6.70
C ARG A 119 -1.89 -7.83 -7.63
N ALA A 120 -0.81 -7.08 -7.39
CA ALA A 120 -0.37 -6.01 -8.28
C ALA A 120 0.12 -6.57 -9.64
N GLN A 121 0.86 -7.68 -9.63
CA GLN A 121 1.27 -8.37 -10.86
C GLN A 121 0.09 -8.96 -11.62
N GLU A 122 -0.86 -9.60 -10.93
CA GLU A 122 -2.11 -10.08 -11.54
C GLU A 122 -2.84 -8.95 -12.27
N LEU A 123 -3.03 -7.80 -11.61
CA LEU A 123 -3.65 -6.63 -12.22
C LEU A 123 -2.92 -6.18 -13.49
N ALA A 124 -1.58 -6.18 -13.48
CA ALA A 124 -0.79 -5.82 -14.64
C ALA A 124 -0.94 -6.84 -15.78
N ILE A 125 -0.89 -8.14 -15.48
CA ILE A 125 -1.01 -9.25 -16.44
C ILE A 125 -2.41 -9.28 -17.05
N GLU A 126 -3.45 -9.31 -16.22
CA GLU A 126 -4.86 -9.39 -16.63
C GLU A 126 -5.24 -8.22 -17.55
N ASN A 127 -4.73 -7.02 -17.27
CA ASN A 127 -5.06 -5.80 -18.03
C ASN A 127 -4.02 -5.45 -19.10
N ARG A 128 -2.93 -6.22 -19.23
CA ARG A 128 -1.83 -5.99 -20.18
C ARG A 128 -1.23 -4.58 -20.09
N ILE A 129 -1.07 -4.07 -18.86
CA ILE A 129 -0.45 -2.77 -18.59
C ILE A 129 0.93 -2.95 -17.95
N PRO A 130 1.90 -2.04 -18.19
CA PRO A 130 3.22 -2.13 -17.58
C PRO A 130 3.15 -2.08 -16.05
N ILE A 131 4.11 -2.74 -15.40
CA ILE A 131 4.33 -2.64 -13.97
C ILE A 131 5.69 -1.97 -13.69
N ILE A 132 5.72 -1.04 -12.74
CA ILE A 132 6.92 -0.28 -12.34
C ILE A 132 7.16 -0.51 -10.86
N TYR A 133 8.32 -1.05 -10.52
CA TYR A 133 8.75 -1.26 -9.14
C TYR A 133 9.68 -0.13 -8.68
N LEU A 134 9.30 0.54 -7.61
CA LEU A 134 10.11 1.50 -6.86
C LEU A 134 10.64 0.80 -5.61
N VAL A 135 11.62 -0.08 -5.81
CA VAL A 135 12.13 -0.99 -4.78
C VAL A 135 12.93 -0.25 -3.71
N ASP A 136 12.53 -0.41 -2.45
CA ASP A 136 13.24 0.08 -1.25
C ASP A 136 12.83 -0.79 -0.06
N SER A 137 13.37 -2.00 -0.03
CA SER A 137 12.95 -3.07 0.87
C SER A 137 14.17 -3.76 1.49
N ALA A 138 14.06 -4.06 2.78
CA ALA A 138 15.06 -4.84 3.52
C ALA A 138 14.95 -6.37 3.32
N GLY A 139 14.05 -6.86 2.45
CA GLY A 139 13.79 -8.28 2.23
C GLY A 139 12.55 -8.80 2.97
N ILE A 140 12.51 -10.09 3.29
CA ILE A 140 11.39 -10.70 4.05
C ILE A 140 11.45 -10.36 5.54
N PHE A 141 10.29 -10.32 6.19
CA PHE A 141 10.22 -10.18 7.64
C PHE A 141 10.54 -11.52 8.31
N LEU A 142 11.80 -11.67 8.75
CA LEU A 142 12.34 -12.92 9.27
C LEU A 142 11.49 -13.63 10.35
N PRO A 143 10.83 -12.93 11.29
CA PRO A 143 9.97 -13.60 12.27
C PRO A 143 8.77 -14.36 11.69
N LEU A 144 8.41 -14.13 10.43
CA LEU A 144 7.29 -14.79 9.72
C LEU A 144 7.78 -15.46 8.41
N GLN A 145 9.05 -15.85 8.35
CA GLN A 145 9.70 -16.32 7.13
C GLN A 145 9.08 -17.60 6.56
N GLU A 146 8.54 -18.48 7.42
CA GLU A 146 7.84 -19.71 7.04
C GLU A 146 6.58 -19.43 6.20
N GLU A 147 5.88 -18.34 6.46
CA GLU A 147 4.71 -17.88 5.69
C GLU A 147 5.10 -17.10 4.42
N LEU A 148 6.39 -16.83 4.24
CA LEU A 148 6.89 -15.86 3.25
C LEU A 148 7.79 -16.45 2.19
N PHE A 149 8.44 -17.60 2.44
CA PHE A 149 9.52 -18.07 1.57
C PHE A 149 9.17 -19.34 0.78
N ALA A 150 8.66 -20.39 1.45
CA ALA A 150 8.76 -21.74 0.93
C ALA A 150 7.68 -22.17 -0.09
N ASP A 151 6.51 -21.52 -0.11
CA ASP A 151 5.37 -21.98 -0.91
C ASP A 151 5.27 -21.34 -2.31
N LYS A 152 4.43 -21.91 -3.18
CA LYS A 152 4.24 -21.48 -4.57
C LYS A 152 3.79 -20.03 -4.71
N GLU A 153 2.94 -19.55 -3.82
CA GLU A 153 2.41 -18.18 -3.84
C GLU A 153 3.12 -17.25 -2.84
N ASN A 154 4.35 -17.63 -2.45
CA ASN A 154 5.20 -16.85 -1.56
C ASN A 154 6.17 -15.94 -2.34
N PHE A 155 7.15 -15.35 -1.66
CA PHE A 155 8.04 -14.31 -2.18
C PHE A 155 8.67 -14.65 -3.54
N GLY A 156 9.06 -15.91 -3.76
CA GLY A 156 9.68 -16.35 -5.00
C GLY A 156 8.80 -16.23 -6.24
N ARG A 157 7.46 -16.22 -6.08
CA ARG A 157 6.49 -16.11 -7.18
C ARG A 157 6.53 -14.78 -7.94
N ILE A 158 7.15 -13.77 -7.34
CA ILE A 158 7.36 -12.45 -7.95
C ILE A 158 8.26 -12.52 -9.18
N PHE A 159 9.15 -13.52 -9.25
CA PHE A 159 10.16 -13.71 -10.30
C PHE A 159 9.74 -14.83 -11.26
#